data_AF-A0A0F9ZAP2-F1
#
_entry.id   AF-A0A0F9ZAP2-F1
#
_cell.length_a   1.000
_cell.length_b   1.000
_cell.length_c   1.000
_cell.angle_alpha   90.00
_cell.angle_beta   90.00
_cell.angle_gamma   90.00
#
_symmetry.space_group_name_H-M   'P 1'
#
loop_
_entity.id
_entity.type
_entity.pdbx_description
1 polymer ?
#
loop_
_entity_poly.entity_id
_entity_poly.type
_entity_poly.pdbx_seq_one_letter_code
_entity_poly.pdbx_strand_id
1 'polypeptide(L)'
;MQLVIPKSSGYPGIRKRTLSQQVKIGTFSLIIMIVLLCASMAVLFLLRFNSISTKGYVLRKLESERLQLVKEIERKEMEISNVRTLEFILNSEKVKRMVQLNQDRIVYLNKDDGLAKK
;
A
#
# COMPACT_ATOMS: atom_id res chain seq x y z
N MET A 1 -105.96 8.00 6.47
CA MET A 1 -105.83 6.53 6.51
C MET A 1 -105.08 6.09 5.26
N GLN A 2 -104.14 5.15 5.41
CA GLN A 2 -103.28 4.52 4.38
C GLN A 2 -102.09 5.36 3.86
N LEU A 3 -100.90 4.82 3.64
CA LEU A 3 -100.33 3.49 3.91
C LEU A 3 -98.80 3.64 4.00
N VAL A 4 -98.21 2.94 4.97
CA VAL A 4 -96.77 2.83 5.21
C VAL A 4 -96.12 1.96 4.14
N ILE A 5 -94.96 2.38 3.60
CA ILE A 5 -93.94 1.49 3.03
C ILE A 5 -92.56 1.98 3.48
N PRO A 6 -91.79 1.20 4.27
CA PRO A 6 -90.43 1.54 4.66
C PRO A 6 -89.45 1.05 3.59
N LYS A 7 -88.64 1.94 3.01
CA LYS A 7 -87.61 1.54 2.04
C LYS A 7 -86.25 1.38 2.73
N SER A 8 -85.77 0.15 2.63
CA SER A 8 -84.57 -0.45 3.17
C SER A 8 -83.33 0.43 3.30
N SER A 9 -82.66 0.24 4.44
CA SER A 9 -81.25 0.52 4.74
C SER A 9 -80.32 0.35 3.53
N GLY A 10 -79.91 1.48 2.95
CA GLY A 10 -78.70 1.56 2.15
C GLY A 10 -77.54 1.95 3.06
N TYR A 11 -76.68 1.00 3.41
CA TYR A 11 -75.39 1.32 4.02
C TYR A 11 -74.67 2.31 3.10
N PRO A 12 -74.23 3.50 3.56
CA PRO A 12 -73.38 4.35 2.75
C PRO A 12 -72.08 3.58 2.53
N GLY A 13 -71.93 3.04 1.32
CA GLY A 13 -70.73 2.33 0.89
C GLY A 13 -69.51 3.18 1.17
N ILE A 14 -68.56 2.61 1.90
CA ILE A 14 -67.23 3.19 2.11
C ILE A 14 -66.57 3.26 0.74
N ARG A 15 -66.70 4.41 0.08
CA ARG A 15 -66.00 4.70 -1.17
C ARG A 15 -64.53 4.81 -0.80
N LYS A 16 -63.80 3.68 -0.90
CA LYS A 16 -62.34 3.65 -0.82
C LYS A 16 -61.82 4.57 -1.92
N ARG A 17 -61.57 5.83 -1.58
CA ARG A 17 -60.75 6.73 -2.37
C ARG A 17 -59.38 6.10 -2.39
N THR A 18 -59.09 5.33 -3.43
CA THR A 18 -57.72 5.03 -3.80
C THR A 18 -57.07 6.40 -4.00
N LEU A 19 -56.27 6.83 -3.02
CA LEU A 19 -55.25 7.84 -3.25
C LEU A 19 -54.32 7.22 -4.27
N SER A 20 -54.68 7.37 -5.54
CA SER A 20 -53.71 7.31 -6.63
C SER A 20 -52.86 8.54 -6.42
N GLN A 21 -51.90 8.39 -5.51
CA GLN A 21 -50.83 9.35 -5.30
C GLN A 21 -49.95 9.23 -6.54
N GLN A 22 -50.41 9.86 -7.62
CA GLN A 22 -49.59 10.10 -8.79
C GLN A 22 -48.48 11.01 -8.29
N VAL A 23 -47.32 10.41 -8.02
CA VAL A 23 -46.10 11.16 -7.74
C VAL A 23 -45.74 11.86 -9.04
N LYS A 24 -46.28 13.06 -9.24
CA LYS A 24 -45.81 13.97 -10.26
C LYS A 24 -44.42 14.39 -9.82
N ILE A 25 -43.42 13.62 -10.25
CA ILE A 25 -42.00 13.96 -10.08
C ILE A 25 -41.82 15.26 -10.87
N GLY A 26 -41.86 16.37 -10.15
CA GLY A 26 -41.52 17.67 -10.71
C GLY A 26 -40.04 17.70 -11.04
N THR A 27 -39.66 18.42 -12.09
CA THR A 27 -38.27 18.61 -12.53
C THR A 27 -37.35 19.05 -11.38
N PHE A 28 -37.89 19.79 -10.41
CA PHE A 28 -37.19 20.22 -9.20
C PHE A 28 -36.75 19.05 -8.29
N SER A 29 -37.59 18.01 -8.14
CA SER A 29 -37.25 16.81 -7.37
C SER A 29 -36.10 16.02 -8.01
N LEU A 30 -36.02 16.01 -9.35
CA LEU A 30 -34.91 15.39 -10.08
C LEU A 30 -33.60 16.14 -9.86
N ILE A 31 -33.63 17.47 -9.92
CA ILE A 31 -32.44 18.30 -9.69
C ILE A 31 -31.90 18.07 -8.27
N ILE A 32 -32.77 18.07 -7.27
CA ILE A 32 -32.37 17.80 -5.88
C ILE A 32 -31.75 16.40 -5.75
N MET A 33 -32.34 15.38 -6.37
CA MET A 33 -31.80 14.02 -6.33
C MET A 33 -30.39 13.95 -6.93
N ILE A 34 -30.16 14.64 -8.06
CA ILE A 34 -28.85 14.68 -8.72
C ILE A 34 -27.82 15.39 -7.84
N VAL A 35 -28.18 16.52 -7.23
CA VAL A 35 -27.30 17.26 -6.32
C VAL A 35 -26.95 16.40 -5.10
N LEU A 36 -27.92 15.71 -4.53
CA LEU A 36 -27.72 14.84 -3.36
C LEU A 36 -26.83 13.63 -3.72
N LEU A 37 -27.01 13.06 -4.91
CA LEU A 37 -26.16 11.98 -5.40
C LEU A 37 -24.71 12.46 -5.63
N CYS A 38 -24.55 13.64 -6.21
CA CYS A 38 -23.23 14.27 -6.41
C CYS A 38 -22.55 14.57 -5.07
N ALA A 39 -23.28 15.14 -4.10
CA ALA A 39 -22.79 15.40 -2.76
C ALA A 39 -22.38 14.11 -2.03
N SER A 40 -23.18 13.04 -2.15
CA SER A 40 -22.86 11.74 -1.56
C SER A 40 -21.58 11.15 -2.15
N MET A 41 -21.40 11.27 -3.47
CA MET A 41 -20.18 10.85 -4.17
C MET A 41 -18.96 11.65 -3.68
N ALA A 42 -19.10 12.97 -3.52
CA ALA A 42 -18.02 13.81 -3.03
C ALA A 42 -17.58 13.43 -1.61
N VAL A 43 -18.53 13.16 -0.70
CA VAL A 43 -18.24 12.71 0.67
C VAL A 43 -17.55 11.36 0.67
N LEU A 44 -18.03 10.39 -0.11
CA LEU A 44 -17.40 9.08 -0.25
C LEU A 44 -15.97 9.19 -0.80
N PHE A 45 -15.75 10.08 -1.77
CA PHE A 45 -14.44 10.34 -2.32
C PHE A 45 -13.49 10.92 -1.27
N LEU A 46 -13.96 11.86 -0.45
CA LEU A 46 -13.19 12.45 0.64
C LEU A 46 -12.80 11.41 1.69
N LEU A 47 -13.73 10.52 2.07
CA LEU A 47 -13.46 9.42 3.00
C LEU A 47 -12.44 8.43 2.44
N ARG A 48 -12.55 8.10 1.15
CA ARG A 48 -11.56 7.26 0.46
C ARG A 48 -10.19 7.94 0.39
N PHE A 49 -10.14 9.24 0.11
CA PHE A 49 -8.88 10.00 0.06
C PHE A 49 -8.15 9.98 1.40
N ASN A 50 -8.87 10.20 2.50
CA ASN A 50 -8.31 10.08 3.85
C ASN A 50 -7.80 8.67 4.15
N SER A 51 -8.53 7.62 3.70
CA SER A 51 -8.09 6.23 3.85
C SER A 51 -6.89 5.87 2.97
N ILE A 52 -6.78 6.43 1.76
CA ILE A 52 -5.64 6.20 0.85
C ILE A 52 -4.37 6.81 1.43
N SER A 53 -4.45 8.03 1.98
CA SER A 53 -3.31 8.67 2.63
C SER A 53 -2.80 7.84 3.80
N THR A 54 -3.69 7.42 4.71
CA THR A 54 -3.32 6.59 5.87
C THR A 54 -2.80 5.21 5.50
N LYS A 55 -3.41 4.54 4.51
CA LYS A 55 -2.90 3.25 4.00
C LYS A 55 -1.56 3.41 3.28
N GLY A 56 -1.35 4.53 2.59
CA GLY A 56 -0.08 4.85 1.94
C GLY A 56 1.07 5.01 2.93
N TYR A 57 0.85 5.64 4.08
CA TYR A 57 1.85 5.73 5.14
C TYR A 57 2.24 4.37 5.70
N VAL A 58 1.26 3.50 5.97
CA VAL A 58 1.53 2.13 6.44
C VAL A 58 2.30 1.34 5.39
N LEU A 59 1.89 1.41 4.12
CA LEU A 59 2.59 0.73 3.04
C LEU A 59 4.04 1.22 2.89
N ARG A 60 4.25 2.54 2.93
CA ARG A 60 5.59 3.14 2.84
C ARG A 60 6.47 2.79 4.03
N LYS A 61 5.89 2.64 5.23
CA LYS A 61 6.60 2.14 6.40
C LYS A 61 7.04 0.67 6.20
N LEU A 62 6.14 -0.20 5.75
CA LEU A 62 6.46 -1.59 5.46
C LEU A 62 7.55 -1.72 4.37
N GLU A 63 7.48 -0.89 3.34
CA GLU A 63 8.48 -0.86 2.27
C GLU A 63 9.84 -0.40 2.78
N SER A 64 9.89 0.63 3.63
CA SER A 64 11.12 1.05 4.30
C SER A 64 11.72 -0.05 5.18
N GLU A 65 10.89 -0.76 5.96
CA GLU A 65 11.35 -1.87 6.80
C GLU A 65 11.91 -3.01 5.93
N ARG A 66 11.22 -3.37 4.84
CA ARG A 66 11.70 -4.38 3.87
C ARG A 66 13.07 -4.02 3.31
N LEU A 67 13.28 -2.77 2.89
CA LEU A 67 14.55 -2.31 2.35
C LEU A 67 15.68 -2.39 3.40
N GLN A 68 15.39 -2.06 4.66
CA GLN A 68 16.36 -2.19 5.75
C GLN A 68 16.76 -3.65 6.00
N LEU A 69 15.78 -4.56 6.04
CA LEU A 69 16.00 -5.99 6.19
C LEU A 69 16.84 -6.58 5.05
N VAL A 70 16.54 -6.23 3.80
CA VAL A 70 17.32 -6.68 2.63
C VAL A 70 18.77 -6.22 2.73
N LYS A 71 18.99 -4.95 3.07
CA LYS A 71 20.33 -4.40 3.25
C LYS A 71 21.11 -5.10 4.36
N GLU A 72 20.44 -5.49 5.45
CA GLU A 72 21.07 -6.25 6.53
C GLU A 72 21.46 -7.66 6.09
N ILE A 73 20.60 -8.32 5.30
CA ILE A 73 20.90 -9.63 4.72
C ILE A 73 22.11 -9.54 3.79
N GLU A 74 22.14 -8.58 2.87
CA GLU A 74 23.27 -8.38 1.95
C GLU A 74 24.58 -8.15 2.70
N ARG A 75 24.55 -7.35 3.77
CA ARG A 75 25.72 -7.11 4.61
C ARG A 75 26.21 -8.41 5.26
N LYS A 76 25.30 -9.18 5.86
CA LYS A 76 25.65 -10.46 6.52
C LYS A 76 26.20 -11.47 5.51
N GLU A 77 25.62 -11.52 4.32
CA GLU A 77 26.08 -12.40 3.25
C GLU A 77 27.49 -12.03 2.77
N MET A 78 27.77 -10.73 2.65
CA MET A 78 29.12 -10.24 2.36
C MET A 78 30.12 -10.61 3.46
N GLU A 79 29.76 -10.43 4.74
CA GLU A 79 30.59 -10.81 5.88
C GLU A 79 30.90 -12.32 5.87
N ILE A 80 29.88 -13.16 5.64
CA ILE A 80 30.05 -14.62 5.51
C ILE A 80 30.96 -14.97 4.34
N SER A 81 30.78 -14.34 3.18
CA SER A 81 31.60 -14.58 2.00
C SER A 81 33.06 -14.20 2.24
N ASN A 82 33.31 -13.08 2.92
CA ASN A 82 34.66 -12.66 3.30
C ASN A 82 35.32 -13.67 4.23
N VAL A 83 34.60 -14.14 5.26
CA VAL A 83 35.12 -15.16 6.18
C VAL A 83 35.43 -16.46 5.44
N ARG A 84 34.51 -16.94 4.59
CA ARG A 84 34.73 -18.16 3.78
C ARG A 84 35.92 -18.02 2.83
N THR A 85 36.07 -16.85 2.21
CA THR A 85 37.18 -16.57 1.30
C THR A 85 38.51 -16.52 2.06
N LEU A 86 38.55 -15.87 3.22
CA LEU A 86 39.71 -15.85 4.12
C LEU A 86 40.08 -17.26 4.58
N GLU A 87 39.11 -18.05 5.03
CA GLU A 87 39.31 -19.43 5.44
C GLU A 87 39.84 -20.29 4.29
N PHE A 88 39.28 -20.13 3.09
CA PHE A 88 39.75 -20.82 1.89
C PHE A 88 41.20 -20.43 1.54
N ILE A 89 41.53 -19.13 1.60
CA ILE A 89 42.87 -18.63 1.31
C ILE A 89 43.87 -19.16 2.33
N LEU A 90 43.56 -19.08 3.63
CA LEU A 90 44.42 -19.58 4.72
C LEU A 90 44.64 -21.09 4.64
N ASN A 91 43.61 -21.84 4.23
CA ASN A 91 43.72 -23.29 4.08
C ASN A 91 44.43 -23.72 2.79
N SER A 92 44.62 -22.82 1.83
CA SER A 92 45.31 -23.13 0.59
C SER A 92 46.79 -23.48 0.86
N GLU A 93 47.24 -24.56 0.24
CA GLU A 93 48.59 -25.10 0.41
C GLU A 93 49.69 -24.11 -0.04
N LYS A 94 49.33 -23.16 -0.92
CA LYS A 94 50.20 -22.09 -1.39
C LYS A 94 50.46 -21.05 -0.29
N VAL A 95 49.45 -20.71 0.50
CA VAL A 95 49.54 -19.74 1.60
C VAL A 95 50.18 -20.37 2.85
N LYS A 96 49.90 -21.65 3.15
CA LYS A 96 50.58 -22.36 4.25
C LYS A 96 52.11 -22.44 4.07
N ARG A 97 52.58 -22.38 2.83
CA ARG A 97 54.01 -22.36 2.47
C ARG A 97 54.59 -20.94 2.36
N MET A 98 53.79 -19.89 2.55
CA MET A 98 54.29 -18.52 2.59
C MET A 98 54.94 -18.22 3.94
N VAL A 99 56.14 -17.65 3.90
CA VAL A 99 56.87 -17.17 5.08
C VAL A 99 56.49 -15.69 5.29
N GLN A 100 56.17 -15.31 6.53
CA GLN A 100 55.91 -13.90 6.83
C GLN A 100 57.18 -13.08 6.60
N LEU A 101 57.06 -12.05 5.74
CA LEU A 101 58.16 -11.13 5.46
C LEU A 101 58.39 -10.24 6.69
N ASN A 102 59.60 -10.27 7.22
CA ASN A 102 60.03 -9.37 8.29
C ASN A 102 60.10 -7.93 7.73
N GLN A 103 59.38 -7.00 8.35
CA GLN A 103 59.20 -5.63 7.84
C GLN A 103 60.51 -4.86 7.67
N ASP A 104 61.56 -5.24 8.40
CA ASP A 104 62.89 -4.62 8.33
C ASP A 104 63.66 -4.88 7.01
N ARG A 105 63.17 -5.77 6.14
CA ARG A 105 63.81 -6.10 4.84
C ARG A 105 62.99 -5.67 3.61
N ILE A 106 61.94 -4.87 3.80
CA ILE A 106 61.09 -4.43 2.68
C ILE A 106 61.75 -3.20 2.03
N VAL A 107 62.41 -3.42 0.89
CA VAL A 107 62.93 -2.34 0.03
C VAL A 107 61.86 -2.03 -1.02
N TYR A 108 61.25 -0.86 -0.90
CA TYR A 108 60.32 -0.35 -1.90
C TYR A 108 61.13 0.17 -3.09
N LEU A 109 61.05 -0.51 -4.23
CA LEU A 109 61.59 -0.02 -5.48
C LEU A 109 60.68 1.09 -6.00
N ASN A 110 61.12 2.33 -5.89
CA ASN A 110 60.47 3.45 -6.53
C ASN A 110 60.67 3.32 -8.05
N LYS A 111 59.63 3.56 -8.84
CA LYS A 111 59.58 3.26 -10.29
C LYS A 111 60.59 4.08 -11.13
N ASP A 112 61.25 5.04 -10.49
CA ASP A 112 62.12 6.04 -11.10
C ASP A 112 63.62 5.74 -10.86
N ASP A 113 63.95 4.81 -9.96
CA ASP A 113 65.34 4.43 -9.67
C ASP A 113 65.79 3.34 -10.64
N GLY A 114 66.22 3.82 -11.82
CA GLY A 114 66.79 3.02 -12.88
C GLY A 114 67.88 2.06 -12.38
N LEU A 115 67.86 0.86 -12.94
CA LEU A 115 68.91 -0.14 -12.87
C LEU A 115 70.25 0.47 -13.32
N ALA A 116 70.98 1.08 -12.40
CA ALA A 116 72.38 1.43 -12.57
C ALA A 116 73.18 0.69 -11.49
N LYS A 117 73.62 -0.52 -11.82
CA LYS A 117 74.77 -1.09 -11.13
C LYS A 117 75.71 -1.75 -12.13
N LYS A 118 76.84 -1.05 -12.27
CA LYS A 118 78.20 -1.40 -12.70
C LYS A 118 78.50 -2.88 -12.90
#